data_AF-A0AAE0E2K8-F1
#
_entry.id   AF-A0AAE0E2K8-F1
#
_cell.length_a   1.000
_cell.length_b   1.000
_cell.length_c   1.000
_cell.angle_alpha   90.00
_cell.angle_beta   90.00
_cell.angle_gamma   90.00
#
_symmetry.space_group_name_H-M   'P 1'
#
loop_
_entity.id
_entity.type
_entity.pdbx_description
1 polymer ?
#
loop_
_entity_poly.entity_id
_entity_poly.type
_entity_poly.pdbx_seq_one_letter_code
_entity_poly.pdbx_strand_id
1 'polypeptide(L)'
;MIEDPITVGPKLSSKMVGRAQGLYALASQEEIGLLMVMNFAFIEGKYNGSSQGRTHVQTSQVPYLVEIPGSATGSSISVLGRNTVFSKVREMPVIGGSGLFRFARGYV
;
A
#
# COMPACT_ATOMS: atom_id res chain seq x y z
N MET A 1 6.49 -6.76 -14.30
CA MET A 1 5.15 -6.13 -14.21
C MET A 1 4.42 -6.86 -13.09
N ILE A 2 3.85 -6.12 -12.13
CA ILE A 2 3.18 -6.64 -10.93
C ILE A 2 1.67 -6.47 -11.10
N GLU A 3 0.90 -7.50 -10.79
CA GLU A 3 -0.58 -7.49 -10.77
C GLU A 3 -1.09 -8.41 -9.65
N ASP A 4 -0.66 -8.14 -8.42
CA ASP A 4 -0.86 -9.04 -7.29
C ASP A 4 -2.16 -8.73 -6.53
N PRO A 5 -2.89 -9.74 -6.04
CA PRO A 5 -4.10 -9.51 -5.26
C PRO A 5 -3.78 -8.97 -3.86
N ILE A 6 -4.52 -7.95 -3.42
CA ILE A 6 -4.52 -7.48 -2.03
C ILE A 6 -5.70 -8.18 -1.34
N THR A 7 -5.44 -8.87 -0.24
CA THR A 7 -6.44 -9.64 0.50
C THR A 7 -6.49 -9.21 1.97
N VAL A 8 -7.62 -9.45 2.64
CA VAL A 8 -7.81 -9.06 4.06
C VAL A 8 -6.90 -9.82 5.01
N GLY A 9 -6.49 -11.04 4.64
CA GLY A 9 -5.63 -11.88 5.45
C GLY A 9 -4.48 -12.49 4.63
N PRO A 10 -3.58 -13.24 5.28
CA PRO A 10 -2.40 -13.81 4.62
C PRO A 10 -2.74 -14.95 3.64
N LYS A 11 -3.95 -15.52 3.72
CA LYS A 11 -4.38 -16.60 2.83
C LYS A 11 -4.87 -16.01 1.51
N LEU A 12 -4.38 -16.54 0.39
CA LEU A 12 -4.84 -16.14 -0.95
C LEU A 12 -6.34 -16.42 -1.18
N SER A 13 -6.91 -17.40 -0.47
CA SER A 13 -8.35 -17.69 -0.49
C SER A 13 -9.19 -16.71 0.33
N SER A 14 -8.55 -15.83 1.10
CA SER A 14 -9.26 -14.79 1.84
C SER A 14 -9.80 -13.72 0.89
N LYS A 15 -10.74 -12.93 1.39
CA LYS A 15 -11.44 -11.92 0.59
C LYS A 15 -10.44 -10.95 -0.05
N MET A 16 -10.51 -10.81 -1.37
CA MET A 16 -9.76 -9.83 -2.15
C MET A 16 -10.38 -8.44 -1.96
N VAL A 17 -9.56 -7.43 -1.71
CA VAL A 17 -9.99 -6.03 -1.49
C VAL A 17 -9.37 -5.06 -2.50
N GLY A 18 -8.39 -5.51 -3.29
CA GLY A 18 -7.72 -4.67 -4.26
C GLY A 18 -6.64 -5.40 -5.05
N ARG A 19 -5.85 -4.63 -5.79
CA ARG A 19 -4.68 -5.08 -6.53
C ARG A 19 -3.49 -4.17 -6.30
N ALA A 20 -2.32 -4.77 -6.15
CA ALA A 20 -1.04 -4.10 -6.20
C ALA A 20 -0.54 -4.15 -7.65
N GLN A 21 -0.42 -2.99 -8.28
CA GLN A 21 -0.14 -2.85 -9.71
C GLN A 21 1.10 -2.01 -9.93
N GLY A 22 2.01 -2.44 -10.80
CA GLY A 22 3.15 -1.62 -11.16
C GLY A 22 4.39 -2.37 -11.62
N LEU A 23 5.55 -1.81 -11.28
CA LEU A 23 6.87 -2.25 -11.71
C LEU A 23 7.82 -2.27 -10.53
N TYR A 24 8.75 -3.21 -10.56
CA TYR A 24 9.97 -3.15 -9.77
C TYR A 24 11.19 -3.33 -10.69
N ALA A 25 12.31 -2.74 -10.29
CA ALA A 25 13.59 -2.91 -10.96
C ALA A 25 14.71 -3.04 -9.92
N LEU A 26 15.80 -3.73 -10.28
CA LEU A 26 17.01 -3.73 -9.46
C LEU A 26 17.60 -2.30 -9.45
N ALA A 27 17.89 -1.81 -8.26
CA ALA A 27 18.37 -0.45 -8.01
C ALA A 27 19.66 -0.42 -7.18
N SER A 28 20.29 -1.58 -6.97
CA SER A 28 21.57 -1.71 -6.27
C SER A 28 22.43 -2.76 -6.98
N GLN A 29 23.76 -2.55 -6.95
CA GLN A 29 24.76 -3.46 -7.50
C GLN A 29 25.33 -4.41 -6.44
N GLU A 30 25.31 -3.99 -5.16
CA GLU A 30 25.94 -4.72 -4.04
C GLU A 30 24.94 -5.58 -3.27
N GLU A 31 23.66 -5.23 -3.31
CA GLU A 31 22.60 -5.91 -2.58
C GLU A 31 21.32 -6.00 -3.43
N ILE A 32 20.39 -6.86 -3.03
CA ILE A 32 19.07 -6.93 -3.68
C ILE A 32 18.20 -5.78 -3.15
N GLY A 33 18.44 -4.59 -3.69
CA GLY A 33 17.60 -3.41 -3.51
C GLY A 33 16.71 -3.20 -4.71
N LEU A 34 15.39 -3.19 -4.51
CA LEU A 34 14.42 -2.95 -5.58
C LEU A 34 13.94 -1.50 -5.54
N LEU A 35 13.89 -0.83 -6.69
CA LEU A 35 13.06 0.36 -6.85
C LEU A 35 11.64 -0.12 -7.13
N MET A 36 10.70 0.28 -6.27
CA MET A 36 9.28 -0.02 -6.42
C MET A 36 8.56 1.21 -6.98
N VAL A 37 7.75 1.01 -8.01
CA VAL A 37 6.79 2.00 -8.52
C VAL A 37 5.46 1.29 -8.64
N MET A 38 4.58 1.49 -7.66
CA MET A 38 3.35 0.72 -7.58
C MET A 38 2.16 1.49 -7.00
N ASN A 39 0.98 1.08 -7.42
CA ASN A 39 -0.30 1.55 -6.92
C ASN A 39 -1.01 0.40 -6.20
N PHE A 40 -1.55 0.69 -5.02
CA PHE A 40 -2.53 -0.17 -4.37
C PHE A 40 -3.93 0.35 -4.76
N ALA A 41 -4.59 -0.34 -5.68
CA ALA A 41 -5.92 0.00 -6.18
C ALA A 41 -6.98 -0.81 -5.42
N PHE A 42 -7.90 -0.14 -4.76
CA PHE A 42 -8.93 -0.77 -3.93
C PHE A 42 -10.23 -0.92 -4.72
N ILE A 43 -10.79 -2.13 -4.73
CA ILE A 43 -12.06 -2.43 -5.38
C ILE A 43 -13.21 -2.50 -4.37
N GLU A 44 -12.89 -2.77 -3.11
CA GLU A 44 -13.84 -2.72 -2.00
C GLU A 44 -13.11 -2.57 -0.66
N GLY A 45 -13.86 -2.16 0.36
CA GLY A 45 -13.35 -1.97 1.71
C GLY A 45 -13.72 -0.61 2.28
N LYS A 46 -13.86 -0.54 3.60
CA LYS A 46 -14.01 0.71 4.34
C LYS A 46 -12.63 1.12 4.85
N TYR A 47 -12.21 2.34 4.55
CA TYR A 47 -10.96 2.88 5.09
C TYR A 47 -11.20 3.57 6.42
N ASN A 48 -10.22 3.44 7.30
CA ASN A 48 -10.37 3.76 8.69
C ASN A 48 -9.14 4.49 9.20
N GLY A 49 -9.02 5.75 8.76
CA GLY A 49 -7.99 6.67 9.20
C GLY A 49 -8.45 7.46 10.41
N SER A 50 -7.58 7.72 11.39
CA SER A 50 -7.86 8.78 12.36
C SER A 50 -7.98 10.13 11.65
N SER A 51 -8.96 10.94 12.07
CA SER A 51 -9.32 12.28 11.56
C SER A 51 -8.27 13.38 11.80
N GLN A 52 -6.98 13.08 11.56
CA GLN A 52 -5.90 14.06 11.45
C GLN A 52 -4.85 13.56 10.44
N GLY A 53 -5.03 13.93 9.17
CA GLY A 53 -3.96 14.25 8.20
C GLY A 53 -2.71 13.35 8.03
N ARG A 54 -2.65 12.15 8.60
CA ARG A 54 -1.48 11.26 8.56
C ARG A 54 -1.93 9.85 8.22
N THR A 55 -1.78 9.49 6.94
CA THR A 55 -1.99 8.13 6.47
C THR A 55 -0.75 7.31 6.87
N HIS A 56 -0.76 6.68 8.05
CA HIS A 56 0.15 5.57 8.33
C HIS A 56 -0.43 4.31 7.71
N VAL A 57 0.13 3.86 6.60
CA VAL A 57 0.00 2.46 6.21
C VAL A 57 1.19 1.76 6.85
N GLN A 58 0.99 0.60 7.47
CA GLN A 58 2.08 -0.12 8.12
C GLN A 58 1.99 -1.56 7.63
N THR A 59 2.94 -1.97 6.79
CA THR A 59 2.89 -3.26 6.06
C THR A 59 3.27 -4.49 6.89
N SER A 60 3.48 -4.38 8.22
CA SER A 60 4.07 -5.49 8.98
C SER A 60 3.19 -6.16 10.04
N GLN A 61 2.07 -5.59 10.47
CA GLN A 61 1.19 -6.22 11.47
C GLN A 61 -0.22 -5.65 11.26
N VAL A 62 -1.20 -6.51 10.96
CA VAL A 62 -2.67 -6.33 11.04
C VAL A 62 -3.15 -4.86 11.13
N PRO A 63 -3.73 -4.26 10.07
CA PRO A 63 -4.25 -2.90 10.17
C PRO A 63 -5.52 -2.89 11.02
N TYR A 64 -5.40 -2.39 12.26
CA TYR A 64 -6.55 -2.04 13.06
C TYR A 64 -7.18 -0.77 12.49
N LEU A 65 -8.38 -0.91 11.98
CA LEU A 65 -9.13 0.13 11.28
C LEU A 65 -9.97 0.92 12.33
N VAL A 66 -9.78 2.26 12.49
CA VAL A 66 -10.65 3.23 13.24
C VAL A 66 -11.62 4.05 12.33
N GLU A 67 -12.94 4.07 12.63
CA GLU A 67 -14.09 4.43 11.76
C GLU A 67 -14.11 5.83 11.07
N ILE A 68 -13.86 5.91 9.75
CA ILE A 68 -14.31 7.02 8.87
C ILE A 68 -15.39 6.50 7.91
N PRO A 69 -16.55 7.18 7.76
CA PRO A 69 -17.54 6.81 6.75
C PRO A 69 -17.03 7.11 5.33
N GLY A 70 -16.65 6.08 4.58
CA GLY A 70 -16.31 6.18 3.16
C GLY A 70 -15.89 4.85 2.54
N SER A 71 -16.39 4.54 1.34
CA SER A 71 -15.94 3.37 0.58
C SER A 71 -14.60 3.66 -0.11
N ALA A 72 -13.63 2.77 0.03
CA ALA A 72 -12.36 2.83 -0.68
C ALA A 72 -12.47 2.35 -2.14
N THR A 73 -13.61 1.82 -2.57
CA THR A 73 -13.84 1.36 -3.94
C THR A 73 -13.47 2.44 -4.96
N GLY A 74 -12.60 2.09 -5.91
CA GLY A 74 -12.12 3.00 -6.96
C GLY A 74 -11.04 3.99 -6.49
N SER A 75 -10.61 3.92 -5.24
CA SER A 75 -9.52 4.74 -4.69
C SER A 75 -8.19 4.01 -4.80
N SER A 76 -7.08 4.75 -4.81
CA SER A 76 -5.74 4.17 -4.84
C SER A 76 -4.74 4.95 -4.00
N ILE A 77 -3.70 4.25 -3.54
CA ILE A 77 -2.50 4.85 -2.92
C ILE A 77 -1.31 4.53 -3.81
N SER A 78 -0.46 5.52 -4.07
CA SER A 78 0.75 5.39 -4.88
C SER A 78 1.99 5.44 -4.01
N VAL A 79 2.90 4.48 -4.19
CA VAL A 79 4.19 4.44 -3.52
C VAL A 79 5.33 4.41 -4.54
N LEU A 80 6.40 5.11 -4.22
CA LEU A 80 7.64 5.09 -4.98
C LEU A 80 8.80 5.10 -4.01
N GLY A 81 9.63 4.06 -4.02
CA GLY A 81 10.75 4.00 -3.09
C GLY A 81 11.64 2.79 -3.24
N ARG A 82 12.77 2.84 -2.56
CA ARG A 82 13.70 1.71 -2.48
C ARG A 82 13.22 0.71 -1.44
N ASN A 83 13.23 -0.57 -1.81
CA ASN A 83 12.85 -1.70 -0.99
C ASN A 83 14.07 -2.63 -0.86
N THR A 84 14.71 -2.61 0.30
CA THR A 84 15.77 -3.57 0.65
C THR A 84 15.11 -4.85 1.18
N VAL A 85 14.95 -5.84 0.31
CA VAL A 85 14.02 -6.97 0.53
C VAL A 85 14.36 -7.84 1.73
N PHE A 86 15.64 -7.85 2.15
CA PHE A 86 16.11 -8.61 3.31
C PHE A 86 15.94 -7.88 4.64
N SER A 87 15.52 -6.62 4.63
CA SER A 87 15.19 -5.87 5.85
C SER A 87 13.89 -6.39 6.45
N LYS A 88 13.90 -6.64 7.77
CA LYS A 88 12.74 -7.16 8.51
C LYS A 88 11.53 -6.22 8.46
N VAL A 89 11.78 -4.92 8.55
CA VAL A 89 10.78 -3.85 8.42
C VAL A 89 11.23 -2.92 7.31
N ARG A 90 10.29 -2.50 6.47
CA ARG A 90 10.54 -1.63 5.32
C ARG A 90 9.49 -0.56 5.32
N GLU A 91 9.92 0.68 5.16
CA GLU A 91 9.03 1.82 4.99
C GLU A 91 9.10 2.26 3.53
N MET A 92 7.94 2.35 2.89
CA MET A 92 7.79 2.88 1.54
C MET A 92 6.98 4.17 1.60
N PRO A 93 7.47 5.28 1.04
CA PRO A 93 6.74 6.54 1.12
C PRO A 93 5.49 6.52 0.22
N VAL A 94 4.40 7.04 0.76
CA VAL A 94 3.19 7.37 0.00
C VAL A 94 3.43 8.70 -0.69
N ILE A 95 3.54 8.66 -2.02
CA ILE A 95 3.78 9.84 -2.85
C ILE A 95 2.47 10.49 -3.34
N GLY A 96 1.33 9.82 -3.15
CA GLY A 96 0.03 10.36 -3.48
C GLY A 96 -1.09 9.31 -3.38
N GLY A 97 -2.28 9.73 -3.80
CA GLY A 97 -3.45 8.88 -3.85
C GLY A 97 -4.61 9.52 -4.61
N SER A 98 -5.60 8.69 -4.93
CA SER A 98 -6.82 9.06 -5.65
C SER A 98 -8.06 8.71 -4.83
N GLY A 99 -9.23 9.23 -5.24
CA GLY A 99 -10.49 8.99 -4.54
C GLY A 99 -10.43 9.41 -3.08
N LEU A 100 -10.74 8.48 -2.18
CA LEU A 100 -10.70 8.67 -0.73
C LEU A 100 -9.31 9.05 -0.20
N PHE A 101 -8.25 8.67 -0.92
CA PHE A 101 -6.85 8.96 -0.57
C PHE A 101 -6.30 10.19 -1.29
N ARG A 102 -7.16 11.06 -1.82
CA ARG A 102 -6.70 12.29 -2.45
C ARG A 102 -5.89 13.12 -1.47
N PHE A 103 -4.71 13.56 -1.92
CA PHE A 103 -3.72 14.28 -1.10
C PHE A 103 -3.10 13.48 0.04
N ALA A 104 -3.26 12.14 0.06
CA ALA A 104 -2.62 11.28 1.04
C ALA A 104 -1.09 11.44 1.03
N ARG A 105 -0.50 11.42 2.22
CA ARG A 105 0.94 11.42 2.48
C ARG A 105 1.22 10.54 3.69
N GLY A 106 2.39 9.92 3.71
CA GLY A 106 2.82 9.05 4.80
C GLY A 106 3.76 7.95 4.31
N TYR A 107 3.69 6.79 4.95
CA TYR A 107 4.51 5.62 4.62
C TYR A 107 3.66 4.35 4.68
N VAL A 108 4.23 3.25 4.19
CA VAL A 108 3.65 1.89 4.08
C VAL A 108 4.67 0.87 4.54
#